data_AF-L8TIN5-F1
#
_entry.id   AF-L8TIN5-F1
#
_cell.length_a   1.000
_cell.length_b   1.000
_cell.length_c   1.000
_cell.angle_alpha   90.00
_cell.angle_beta   90.00
_cell.angle_gamma   90.00
#
_symmetry.space_group_name_H-M   'P 1'
#
loop_
_entity.id
_entity.type
_entity.pdbx_description
1 polymer ?
#
loop_
_entity_poly.entity_id
_entity_poly.type
_entity_poly.pdbx_seq_one_letter_code
_entity_poly.pdbx_strand_id
1 'polypeptide(L)'
;SMYAVYHGPEGLKAIAQTAHRHARTLAASLKASGAEVLHGSFFDTVTVRVPGRGAEVVAAAEAKGINLRFIDADTVGISVDETTTTATVAAVASVFGGEAVGSTGAFALDSAVERTSSFLQHPVFNTHRSETQLLRYIRKLSDRDLALDRTMIPLGSCTMKLNATAEME
;
A
#
# COMPACT_ATOMS: atom_id res chain seq x y z
N SER A 1 8.52 12.83 -2.66
CA SER A 1 9.57 12.97 -1.62
C SER A 1 8.99 13.30 -0.24
N MET A 2 7.99 14.18 -0.13
CA MET A 2 7.44 14.63 1.17
C MET A 2 6.93 13.51 2.08
N TYR A 3 6.31 12.47 1.51
CA TYR A 3 5.88 11.29 2.27
C TYR A 3 7.03 10.64 3.05
N ALA A 4 8.17 10.37 2.39
CA ALA A 4 9.35 9.81 3.04
C ALA A 4 9.99 10.79 4.04
N VAL A 5 9.94 12.11 3.78
CA VAL A 5 10.43 13.15 4.70
C VAL A 5 9.62 13.16 6.00
N TYR A 6 8.30 13.01 5.89
CA TYR A 6 7.39 13.01 7.03
C TYR A 6 7.49 11.72 7.86
N HIS A 7 7.42 10.58 7.19
CA HIS A 7 7.43 9.27 7.85
C HIS A 7 8.82 8.81 8.30
N GLY A 8 9.88 9.28 7.64
CA GLY A 8 11.25 8.84 7.92
C GLY A 8 11.44 7.32 7.79
N PRO A 9 12.63 6.80 8.11
CA PRO A 9 12.90 5.35 8.01
C PRO A 9 12.02 4.53 8.96
N GLU A 10 11.75 5.01 10.17
CA GLU A 10 10.95 4.28 11.17
C GLU A 10 9.48 4.18 10.76
N GLY A 11 8.88 5.28 10.28
CA GLY A 11 7.48 5.30 9.89
C GLY A 11 7.22 4.45 8.65
N LEU A 12 8.09 4.54 7.64
CA LEU A 12 8.00 3.69 6.45
C LEU A 12 8.18 2.20 6.81
N LYS A 13 9.09 1.89 7.73
CA LYS A 13 9.26 0.53 8.25
C LYS A 13 7.99 0.06 8.97
N ALA A 14 7.37 0.90 9.79
CA ALA A 14 6.13 0.57 10.49
C ALA A 14 4.95 0.33 9.54
N ILE A 15 4.80 1.16 8.50
CA ILE A 15 3.78 1.00 7.45
C ILE A 15 4.00 -0.33 6.72
N ALA A 16 5.23 -0.59 6.25
CA ALA A 16 5.58 -1.83 5.55
C ALA A 16 5.34 -3.07 6.42
N GLN A 17 5.73 -3.03 7.69
CA GLN A 17 5.47 -4.11 8.65
C GLN A 17 3.98 -4.30 8.90
N THR A 18 3.18 -3.24 8.88
CA THR A 18 1.73 -3.31 9.08
C THR A 18 1.05 -3.97 7.88
N ALA A 19 1.35 -3.52 6.66
CA ALA A 19 0.87 -4.16 5.43
C ALA A 19 1.27 -5.64 5.38
N HIS A 20 2.52 -5.96 5.68
CA HIS A 20 3.00 -7.35 5.73
C HIS A 20 2.29 -8.18 6.81
N ARG A 21 2.02 -7.62 8.01
CA ARG A 21 1.21 -8.32 9.03
C ARG A 21 -0.21 -8.63 8.53
N HIS A 22 -0.87 -7.69 7.85
CA HIS A 22 -2.17 -7.95 7.25
C HIS A 22 -2.12 -9.04 6.18
N ALA A 23 -1.10 -9.04 5.31
CA ALA A 23 -0.91 -10.08 4.31
C ALA A 23 -0.71 -11.47 4.95
N ARG A 24 0.08 -11.54 6.04
CA ARG A 24 0.31 -12.78 6.80
C ARG A 24 -0.96 -13.30 7.46
N THR A 25 -1.72 -12.43 8.11
CA THR A 25 -3.00 -12.78 8.72
C THR A 25 -3.99 -13.25 7.65
N LEU A 26 -4.05 -12.59 6.50
CA LEU A 26 -4.86 -13.01 5.37
C LEU A 26 -4.47 -14.39 4.88
N ALA A 27 -3.19 -14.63 4.57
CA ALA A 27 -2.71 -15.94 4.10
C ALA A 27 -3.01 -17.07 5.11
N ALA A 28 -2.83 -16.80 6.40
CA ALA A 28 -3.18 -17.76 7.44
C ALA A 28 -4.69 -18.02 7.52
N SER A 29 -5.52 -16.99 7.36
CA SER A 29 -6.99 -17.11 7.34
C SER A 29 -7.46 -17.93 6.13
N LEU A 30 -6.89 -17.66 4.96
CA LEU A 30 -7.19 -18.41 3.73
C LEU A 30 -6.79 -19.89 3.87
N LYS A 31 -5.60 -20.16 4.42
CA LYS A 31 -5.14 -21.52 4.70
C LYS A 31 -6.05 -22.24 5.72
N ALA A 32 -6.49 -21.56 6.77
CA ALA A 32 -7.44 -22.11 7.74
C ALA A 32 -8.83 -22.39 7.12
N SER A 33 -9.20 -21.64 6.08
CA SER A 33 -10.43 -21.83 5.28
C SER A 33 -10.31 -22.98 4.26
N GLY A 34 -9.17 -23.67 4.20
CA GLY A 34 -8.91 -24.76 3.27
C GLY A 34 -8.35 -24.34 1.91
N ALA A 35 -8.08 -23.05 1.68
CA ALA A 35 -7.43 -22.59 0.45
C ALA A 35 -5.93 -22.91 0.45
N GLU A 36 -5.39 -23.26 -0.71
CA GLU A 36 -3.96 -23.50 -0.88
C GLU A 36 -3.25 -22.18 -1.22
N VAL A 37 -2.43 -21.67 -0.28
CA VAL A 37 -1.55 -20.52 -0.51
C VAL A 37 -0.29 -20.99 -1.22
N LEU A 38 -0.02 -20.46 -2.42
CA LEU A 38 1.03 -20.98 -3.32
C LEU A 38 2.47 -20.62 -2.90
N HIS A 39 2.65 -19.61 -2.04
CA HIS A 39 3.97 -19.11 -1.65
C HIS A 39 4.14 -19.08 -0.13
N GLY A 40 5.28 -19.56 0.36
CA GLY A 40 5.62 -19.55 1.79
C GLY A 40 6.22 -18.22 2.29
N SER A 41 6.71 -17.37 1.37
CA SER A 41 7.33 -16.07 1.66
C SER A 41 6.84 -15.05 0.64
N PHE A 42 6.42 -13.88 1.12
CA PHE A 42 5.88 -12.76 0.34
C PHE A 42 5.90 -11.48 1.18
N PHE A 43 5.75 -10.32 0.55
CA PHE A 43 5.60 -9.05 1.26
C PHE A 43 4.12 -8.76 1.55
N ASP A 44 3.38 -8.24 0.58
CA ASP A 44 1.99 -7.79 0.72
C ASP A 44 1.01 -8.56 -0.18
N THR A 45 1.52 -9.45 -1.01
CA THR A 45 0.76 -10.10 -2.08
C THR A 45 0.74 -11.61 -1.89
N VAL A 46 -0.45 -12.17 -1.84
CA VAL A 46 -0.73 -13.60 -1.62
C VAL A 46 -1.41 -14.15 -2.87
N THR A 47 -0.93 -15.30 -3.35
CA THR A 47 -1.56 -16.04 -4.43
C THR A 47 -2.19 -17.30 -3.87
N VAL A 48 -3.47 -17.52 -4.17
CA VAL A 48 -4.24 -18.67 -3.70
C VAL A 48 -4.79 -19.48 -4.86
N ARG A 49 -4.72 -20.81 -4.72
CA ARG A 49 -5.34 -21.75 -5.65
C ARG A 49 -6.79 -22.03 -5.26
N VAL A 50 -7.68 -21.88 -6.24
CA VAL A 50 -9.13 -22.05 -6.20
C VAL A 50 -9.58 -22.78 -7.48
N PRO A 51 -9.35 -24.11 -7.58
CA PRO A 51 -9.53 -24.85 -8.82
C PRO A 51 -10.93 -24.69 -9.43
N GLY A 52 -11.01 -24.21 -10.67
CA GLY A 52 -12.24 -23.94 -11.42
C GLY A 52 -13.11 -22.80 -10.89
N ARG A 53 -12.68 -22.10 -9.83
CA ARG A 53 -13.48 -21.11 -9.09
C ARG A 53 -12.93 -19.69 -9.18
N GLY A 54 -11.88 -19.45 -9.96
CA GLY A 54 -11.24 -18.12 -10.05
C GLY A 54 -12.22 -16.99 -10.35
N ALA A 55 -13.08 -17.17 -11.36
CA ALA A 55 -14.09 -16.16 -11.74
C ALA A 55 -15.20 -16.00 -10.68
N GLU A 56 -15.64 -17.11 -10.06
CA GLU A 56 -16.65 -17.10 -8.99
C GLU A 56 -16.16 -16.31 -7.77
N VAL A 57 -14.92 -16.55 -7.34
CA VAL A 57 -14.28 -15.88 -6.20
C VAL A 57 -14.14 -14.39 -6.45
N VAL A 58 -13.69 -13.99 -7.64
CA VAL A 58 -13.56 -12.59 -8.02
C VAL A 58 -14.92 -11.89 -8.03
N ALA A 59 -15.95 -12.51 -8.62
CA ALA A 59 -17.31 -11.95 -8.61
C ALA A 59 -17.89 -11.84 -7.19
N ALA A 60 -17.64 -12.83 -6.32
CA ALA A 60 -18.08 -12.81 -4.93
C ALA A 60 -17.37 -11.72 -4.10
N ALA A 61 -16.11 -11.42 -4.40
CA ALA A 61 -15.40 -10.28 -3.81
C ALA A 61 -15.93 -8.94 -4.34
N GLU A 62 -16.20 -8.85 -5.64
CA GLU A 62 -16.75 -7.65 -6.28
C GLU A 62 -18.12 -7.28 -5.71
N ALA A 63 -18.98 -8.27 -5.42
CA ALA A 63 -20.26 -8.07 -4.76
C ALA A 63 -20.14 -7.47 -3.34
N LYS A 64 -18.94 -7.51 -2.74
CA LYS A 64 -18.60 -6.87 -1.45
C LYS A 64 -17.79 -5.57 -1.63
N GLY A 65 -17.64 -5.09 -2.86
CA GLY A 65 -16.84 -3.90 -3.18
C GLY A 65 -15.32 -4.14 -3.15
N ILE A 66 -14.87 -5.39 -3.30
CA ILE A 66 -13.44 -5.75 -3.25
C ILE A 66 -12.99 -6.26 -4.62
N ASN A 67 -11.99 -5.61 -5.19
CA ASN A 67 -11.37 -6.05 -6.44
C ASN A 67 -10.19 -6.98 -6.14
N LEU A 68 -10.28 -8.22 -6.61
CA LEU A 68 -9.19 -9.20 -6.57
C LEU A 68 -8.56 -9.36 -7.95
N ARG A 69 -7.29 -9.77 -8.01
CA ARG A 69 -6.61 -10.04 -9.27
C ARG A 69 -7.02 -11.43 -9.76
N PHE A 70 -7.85 -11.48 -10.79
CA PHE A 70 -8.05 -12.70 -11.58
C PHE A 70 -6.74 -13.05 -12.29
N ILE A 71 -6.18 -14.24 -12.04
CA ILE A 71 -4.98 -14.72 -12.73
C ILE A 71 -5.40 -15.71 -13.81
N ASP A 72 -6.14 -16.74 -13.41
CA ASP A 72 -6.71 -17.76 -14.29
C ASP A 72 -7.90 -18.47 -13.62
N ALA A 73 -8.42 -19.52 -14.24
CA ALA A 73 -9.56 -20.28 -13.75
C ALA A 73 -9.33 -20.92 -12.37
N ASP A 74 -8.07 -21.17 -12.01
CA ASP A 74 -7.67 -21.90 -10.81
C ASP A 74 -6.96 -21.02 -9.78
N THR A 75 -6.70 -19.75 -10.08
CA THR A 75 -5.78 -18.92 -9.29
C THR A 75 -6.26 -17.47 -9.14
N VAL A 76 -6.18 -16.95 -7.92
CA VAL A 76 -6.50 -15.56 -7.59
C VAL A 76 -5.36 -14.93 -6.81
N GLY A 77 -5.01 -13.69 -7.18
CA GLY A 77 -4.03 -12.86 -6.48
C GLY A 77 -4.69 -11.81 -5.60
N ILE A 78 -4.12 -11.58 -4.42
CA ILE A 78 -4.62 -10.63 -3.43
C ILE A 78 -3.45 -9.81 -2.93
N SER A 79 -3.49 -8.50 -3.13
CA SER A 79 -2.50 -7.55 -2.59
C SER A 79 -3.17 -6.69 -1.52
N VAL A 80 -2.51 -6.53 -0.39
CA VAL A 80 -2.91 -5.59 0.66
C VAL A 80 -1.97 -4.40 0.70
N ASP A 81 -2.36 -3.33 1.39
CA ASP A 81 -1.60 -2.08 1.42
C ASP A 81 -1.72 -1.36 2.78
N GLU A 82 -1.23 -0.13 2.85
CA GLU A 82 -1.28 0.74 4.04
C GLU A 82 -2.71 0.99 4.55
N THR A 83 -3.71 0.98 3.67
CA THR A 83 -5.11 1.26 4.01
C THR A 83 -5.86 0.02 4.48
N THR A 84 -5.25 -1.16 4.35
CA THR A 84 -5.87 -2.43 4.71
C THR A 84 -6.13 -2.50 6.21
N THR A 85 -7.36 -2.83 6.56
CA THR A 85 -7.79 -3.00 7.96
C THR A 85 -8.05 -4.46 8.29
N THR A 86 -8.17 -4.78 9.58
CA THR A 86 -8.62 -6.12 10.02
C THR A 86 -9.99 -6.49 9.48
N ALA A 87 -10.90 -5.52 9.34
CA ALA A 87 -12.21 -5.71 8.72
C ALA A 87 -12.08 -6.08 7.23
N THR A 88 -11.15 -5.46 6.50
CA THR A 88 -10.87 -5.81 5.10
C THR A 88 -10.36 -7.24 5.00
N VAL A 89 -9.42 -7.64 5.88
CA VAL A 89 -8.91 -9.02 5.92
C VAL A 89 -10.03 -10.03 6.19
N ALA A 90 -10.94 -9.73 7.13
CA ALA A 90 -12.10 -10.58 7.40
C ALA A 90 -13.08 -10.64 6.22
N ALA A 91 -13.34 -9.52 5.56
CA ALA A 91 -14.20 -9.47 4.39
C ALA A 91 -13.63 -10.33 3.25
N VAL A 92 -12.32 -10.25 2.98
CA VAL A 92 -11.66 -11.11 1.99
C VAL A 92 -11.71 -12.58 2.42
N ALA A 93 -11.36 -12.92 3.66
CA ALA A 93 -11.42 -14.31 4.15
C ALA A 93 -12.82 -14.93 3.98
N SER A 94 -13.87 -14.14 4.22
CA SER A 94 -15.25 -14.60 4.05
C SER A 94 -15.65 -14.88 2.60
N VAL A 95 -14.96 -14.33 1.59
CA VAL A 95 -15.17 -14.70 0.18
C VAL A 95 -14.74 -16.15 -0.07
N PHE A 96 -13.75 -16.63 0.68
CA PHE A 96 -13.25 -18.00 0.60
C PHE A 96 -13.96 -18.95 1.59
N GLY A 97 -15.01 -18.48 2.26
CA GLY A 97 -15.85 -19.32 3.14
C GLY A 97 -15.31 -19.51 4.56
N GLY A 98 -14.35 -18.69 5.01
CA GLY A 98 -13.86 -18.74 6.40
C GLY A 98 -13.78 -17.38 7.08
N GLU A 99 -13.13 -17.36 8.24
CA GLU A 99 -13.04 -16.20 9.11
C GLU A 99 -11.59 -15.71 9.22
N ALA A 100 -11.43 -14.42 9.55
CA ALA A 100 -10.11 -13.90 9.87
C ALA A 100 -9.58 -14.56 11.15
N VAL A 101 -8.42 -15.20 11.04
CA VAL A 101 -7.70 -15.66 12.23
C VAL A 101 -6.97 -14.48 12.89
N GLY A 102 -6.60 -14.64 14.16
CA GLY A 102 -5.80 -13.64 14.88
C GLY A 102 -4.41 -13.44 14.27
N SER A 103 -3.62 -12.53 14.85
CA SER A 103 -2.21 -12.36 14.47
C SER A 103 -1.46 -13.69 14.61
N THR A 104 -0.72 -14.09 13.58
CA THR A 104 0.00 -15.37 13.56
C THR A 104 1.51 -15.18 13.42
N GLY A 105 2.27 -16.16 13.93
CA GLY A 105 3.71 -16.28 13.68
C GLY A 105 4.07 -16.88 12.32
N ALA A 106 3.10 -17.35 11.52
CA ALA A 106 3.32 -17.98 10.22
C ALA A 106 3.60 -16.98 9.11
N PHE A 107 4.17 -17.43 7.99
CA PHE A 107 4.49 -16.61 6.79
C PHE A 107 5.39 -15.40 7.07
N ALA A 108 6.31 -15.51 8.04
CA ALA A 108 7.36 -14.51 8.19
C ALA A 108 8.23 -14.47 6.91
N LEU A 109 8.79 -13.29 6.60
CA LEU A 109 9.81 -13.18 5.56
C LEU A 109 10.96 -14.14 5.86
N ASP A 110 11.53 -14.71 4.81
CA ASP A 110 12.77 -15.48 4.94
C ASP A 110 13.90 -14.55 5.42
N SER A 111 14.65 -15.02 6.43
CA SER A 111 15.86 -14.37 6.93
C SER A 111 16.86 -13.99 5.82
N ALA A 112 16.91 -14.76 4.73
CA ALA A 112 17.79 -14.49 3.59
C ALA A 112 17.43 -13.20 2.82
N VAL A 113 16.18 -12.73 2.92
CA VAL A 113 15.69 -11.52 2.23
C VAL A 113 15.35 -10.38 3.20
N GLU A 114 15.58 -10.58 4.50
CA GLU A 114 15.35 -9.53 5.49
C GLU A 114 16.42 -8.43 5.37
N ARG A 115 15.97 -7.20 5.16
CA ARG A 115 16.87 -6.05 5.03
C ARG A 115 17.49 -5.71 6.38
N THR A 116 18.83 -5.71 6.43
CA THR A 116 19.62 -5.31 7.60
C THR A 116 20.24 -3.91 7.49
N SER A 117 20.34 -3.35 6.27
CA SER A 117 20.97 -2.04 6.04
C SER A 117 20.09 -0.87 6.48
N SER A 118 20.73 0.18 7.01
CA SER A 118 20.06 1.45 7.31
C SER A 118 19.70 2.21 6.03
N PHE A 119 18.72 3.12 6.11
CA PHE A 119 18.23 3.93 5.00
C PHE A 119 17.68 5.27 5.46
N LEU A 120 17.51 6.22 4.54
CA LEU A 120 17.05 7.59 4.83
C LEU A 120 17.86 8.27 5.95
N GLN A 121 19.19 8.07 5.92
CA GLN A 121 20.12 8.59 6.93
C GLN A 121 20.37 10.11 6.80
N HIS A 122 20.00 10.71 5.67
CA HIS A 122 20.16 12.14 5.47
C HIS A 122 19.22 12.92 6.44
N PRO A 123 19.68 14.03 7.06
CA PRO A 123 18.90 14.77 8.04
C PRO A 123 17.48 15.17 7.59
N VAL A 124 17.31 15.44 6.30
CA VAL A 124 16.00 15.81 5.72
C VAL A 124 14.88 14.83 6.05
N PHE A 125 15.17 13.53 6.19
CA PHE A 125 14.17 12.49 6.51
C PHE A 125 13.93 12.32 8.01
N ASN A 126 14.64 13.09 8.83
CA ASN A 126 14.67 12.96 10.29
C ASN A 126 14.29 14.27 11.01
N THR A 127 14.23 15.41 10.30
CA THR A 127 13.99 16.74 10.87
C THR A 127 12.54 17.25 10.78
N HIS A 128 11.71 16.70 9.90
CA HIS A 128 10.38 17.22 9.58
C HIS A 128 9.27 16.23 9.92
N ARG A 129 9.22 15.80 11.19
CA ARG A 129 8.37 14.69 11.65
C ARG A 129 7.01 15.12 12.22
N SER A 130 6.80 16.42 12.47
CA SER A 130 5.48 16.98 12.82
C SER A 130 4.84 17.72 11.67
N GLU A 131 3.51 17.77 11.66
CA GLU A 131 2.74 18.47 10.63
C GLU A 131 3.19 19.93 10.50
N THR A 132 3.39 20.63 11.62
CA THR A 132 3.90 22.02 11.64
C THR A 132 5.29 22.15 11.02
N GLN A 133 6.20 21.20 11.28
CA GLN A 133 7.54 21.22 10.69
C GLN A 133 7.50 20.97 9.18
N LEU A 134 6.68 20.00 8.75
CA LEU A 134 6.51 19.66 7.34
C LEU A 134 5.86 20.83 6.58
N LEU A 135 4.82 21.45 7.15
CA LEU A 135 4.16 22.63 6.59
C LEU A 135 5.16 23.76 6.35
N ARG A 136 5.96 24.09 7.38
CA ARG A 136 7.01 25.13 7.27
C ARG A 136 8.07 24.76 6.23
N TYR A 137 8.45 23.49 6.16
CA TYR A 137 9.43 23.00 5.19
C TYR A 137 8.91 23.12 3.74
N ILE A 138 7.68 22.65 3.48
CA ILE A 138 7.03 22.76 2.17
C ILE A 138 6.90 24.24 1.78
N ARG A 139 6.46 25.11 2.71
CA ARG A 139 6.35 26.55 2.44
C ARG A 139 7.69 27.16 2.09
N LYS A 140 8.75 26.86 2.86
CA LYS A 140 10.10 27.36 2.62
C LYS A 140 10.62 26.97 1.23
N LEU A 141 10.32 25.76 0.76
CA LEU A 141 10.72 25.31 -0.58
C LEU A 141 9.89 26.01 -1.66
N SER A 142 8.57 26.06 -1.49
CA SER A 142 7.66 26.77 -2.40
C SER A 142 8.05 28.25 -2.58
N ASP A 143 8.55 28.89 -1.52
CA ASP A 143 8.95 30.30 -1.59
C ASP A 143 10.19 30.56 -2.46
N ARG A 144 11.00 29.54 -2.73
CA ARG A 144 12.22 29.64 -3.56
C ARG A 144 11.93 29.54 -5.05
N ASP A 145 10.71 29.16 -5.42
CA ASP A 145 10.33 28.92 -6.81
C ASP A 145 9.44 30.06 -7.33
N LEU A 146 9.67 30.46 -8.59
CA LEU A 146 8.73 31.33 -9.32
C LEU A 146 7.65 30.45 -9.95
N ALA A 147 6.40 30.74 -9.62
CA ALA A 147 5.23 30.06 -10.15
C ALA A 147 4.21 31.08 -10.72
N LEU A 148 3.15 30.56 -11.35
CA LEU A 148 2.14 31.37 -12.05
C LEU A 148 1.30 32.25 -11.11
N ASP A 149 1.31 31.99 -9.80
CA ASP A 149 0.73 32.86 -8.78
C ASP A 149 1.55 34.15 -8.53
N ARG A 150 2.79 34.22 -9.02
CA ARG A 150 3.69 35.37 -8.85
C ARG A 150 3.90 36.18 -10.12
N THR A 151 4.05 35.51 -11.26
CA THR A 151 4.40 36.19 -12.51
C THR A 151 4.04 35.35 -13.72
N MET A 152 3.98 36.00 -14.88
CA MET A 152 3.95 35.31 -16.17
C MET A 152 5.25 34.52 -16.35
N ILE A 153 5.13 33.27 -16.81
CA ILE A 153 6.26 32.40 -17.16
C ILE A 153 6.19 32.11 -18.68
N PRO A 154 6.79 32.97 -19.54
CA PRO A 154 6.60 32.91 -21.00
C PRO A 154 7.54 31.88 -21.67
N LEU A 155 7.44 30.62 -21.26
CA LEU A 155 8.20 29.53 -21.87
C LEU A 155 7.55 29.10 -23.19
N GLY A 156 8.24 29.35 -24.30
CA GLY A 156 7.82 28.91 -25.63
C GLY A 156 7.59 27.40 -25.66
N SER A 157 6.53 26.96 -26.35
CA SER A 157 6.12 25.55 -26.45
C SER A 157 5.57 24.89 -25.17
N CYS A 158 5.48 25.60 -24.04
CA CYS A 158 4.96 25.04 -22.78
C CYS A 158 3.47 25.32 -22.51
N THR A 159 2.89 26.35 -23.14
CA THR A 159 1.50 26.77 -22.92
C THR A 159 1.16 26.93 -21.42
N MET A 160 1.96 27.74 -20.71
CA MET A 160 1.75 28.04 -19.29
C MET A 160 0.52 28.96 -19.11
N LYS A 161 -0.68 28.38 -19.17
CA LYS A 161 -1.98 29.04 -19.06
C LYS A 161 -2.56 28.93 -17.65
N LEU A 162 -3.75 29.49 -17.46
CA LEU A 162 -4.51 29.37 -16.21
C LEU A 162 -4.80 27.90 -15.92
N ASN A 163 -4.52 27.50 -14.68
CA ASN A 163 -5.03 26.28 -14.06
C ASN A 163 -6.11 26.73 -13.06
N ALA A 164 -7.38 26.75 -13.48
CA ALA A 164 -8.43 27.35 -12.67
C ALA A 164 -8.74 26.46 -11.45
N THR A 165 -9.01 27.07 -10.29
CA THR A 165 -9.33 26.32 -9.06
C THR A 165 -10.50 25.35 -9.25
N ALA A 166 -11.53 25.75 -10.01
CA ALA A 166 -12.69 24.92 -10.32
C ALA A 166 -12.38 23.70 -11.21
N GLU A 167 -11.22 23.68 -11.90
CA GLU A 167 -10.76 22.55 -12.71
C GLU A 167 -9.83 21.61 -11.91
N MET A 168 -9.45 22.00 -10.69
CA MET A 168 -8.51 21.28 -9.82
C MET A 168 -9.16 20.67 -8.57
N GLU A 169 -10.50 20.74 -8.46
CA GLU A 169 -11.27 20.01 -7.44
C GLU A 169 -11.32 18.50 -7.71
#